data_AF-A0A1Q7B7X6-F1
#
_entry.id   AF-A0A1Q7B7X6-F1
#
_cell.length_a   1.000
_cell.length_b   1.000
_cell.length_c   1.000
_cell.angle_alpha   90.00
_cell.angle_beta   90.00
_cell.angle_gamma   90.00
#
_symmetry.space_group_name_H-M   'P 1'
#
loop_
_entity.id
_entity.type
_entity.pdbx_description
1 polymer ?
#
loop_
_entity_poly.entity_id
_entity_poly.type
_entity_poly.pdbx_seq_one_letter_code
_entity_poly.pdbx_strand_id
1 'polypeptide(L)'
;MDSKLLARSEEFWQNLLSQFRDANFRPTFIHGDLGTENILFDPASVRLTGILDGGYMEITDPALEFAHLFMHNAELGEEVLKHYGMRGSNFKNRVQWYVDSELFYDIMWGISHQWDKVKKLGLSQLSKTLKTSTHVNSFR
;
A
#
# COMPACT_ATOMS: atom_id res chain seq x y z
N MET A 1 -19.30 -12.67 7.08
CA MET A 1 -18.15 -12.72 8.00
C MET A 1 -18.67 -13.13 9.36
N ASP A 2 -18.00 -14.00 10.12
CA ASP A 2 -18.44 -14.28 11.48
C ASP A 2 -18.21 -13.06 12.40
N SER A 3 -18.92 -12.99 13.53
CA SER A 3 -18.87 -11.83 14.44
C SER A 3 -17.50 -11.58 15.06
N LYS A 4 -16.68 -12.62 15.26
CA LYS A 4 -15.32 -12.49 15.78
C LYS A 4 -14.39 -11.85 14.76
N LEU A 5 -14.53 -12.24 13.49
CA LEU A 5 -13.74 -11.70 12.40
C LEU A 5 -14.11 -10.23 12.12
N LEU A 6 -15.38 -9.86 12.28
CA LEU A 6 -15.81 -8.46 12.20
C LEU A 6 -15.17 -7.60 13.31
N ALA A 7 -15.22 -8.06 14.56
CA ALA A 7 -14.61 -7.34 15.69
C ALA A 7 -13.09 -7.17 15.50
N ARG A 8 -12.40 -8.20 15.00
CA ARG A 8 -10.97 -8.12 14.66
C ARG A 8 -10.68 -7.13 13.52
N SER A 9 -11.57 -7.06 12.53
CA SER A 9 -11.44 -6.09 11.44
C SER A 9 -11.58 -4.66 11.96
N GLU A 10 -12.53 -4.42 12.86
CA GLU A 10 -12.74 -3.11 13.47
C GLU A 10 -11.54 -2.71 14.32
N GLU A 11 -11.03 -3.60 15.17
CA GLU A 11 -9.82 -3.36 15.96
C GLU A 11 -8.61 -3.05 15.06
N PHE A 12 -8.40 -3.83 14.01
CA PHE A 12 -7.31 -3.61 13.06
C PHE A 12 -7.41 -2.24 12.37
N TRP A 13 -8.62 -1.85 11.93
CA TRP A 13 -8.86 -0.54 11.34
C TRP A 13 -8.64 0.61 12.34
N GLN A 14 -9.12 0.47 13.57
CA GLN A 14 -8.88 1.48 14.63
C GLN A 14 -7.38 1.64 14.92
N ASN A 15 -6.63 0.55 14.91
CA ASN A 15 -5.18 0.59 15.07
C ASN A 15 -4.51 1.34 13.90
N LEU A 16 -4.89 1.05 12.65
CA LEU A 16 -4.40 1.81 11.49
C LEU A 16 -4.71 3.31 11.62
N LEU A 17 -5.96 3.68 11.94
CA LEU A 17 -6.34 5.08 12.14
C LEU A 17 -5.52 5.75 13.25
N SER A 18 -5.23 5.03 14.34
CA SER A 18 -4.43 5.55 15.43
C SER A 18 -2.97 5.80 15.03
N GLN A 19 -2.38 4.91 14.22
CA GLN A 19 -1.01 5.03 13.73
C GLN A 19 -0.84 6.19 12.75
N PHE A 20 -1.87 6.49 11.96
CA PHE A 20 -1.82 7.59 10.99
C PHE A 20 -2.24 8.95 11.58
N ARG A 21 -2.90 8.98 12.75
CA ARG A 21 -3.42 10.21 13.36
C ARG A 21 -2.37 11.31 13.49
N ASP A 22 -1.16 10.93 13.91
CA ASP A 22 -0.05 11.84 14.14
C ASP A 22 0.96 11.82 12.97
N ALA A 23 0.55 11.31 11.81
CA ALA A 23 1.38 11.31 10.61
C ALA A 23 1.68 12.75 10.18
N ASN A 24 2.95 13.12 10.27
CA ASN A 24 3.45 14.39 9.77
C ASN A 24 4.32 14.15 8.53
N PHE A 25 3.96 14.79 7.44
CA PHE A 25 4.68 14.78 6.18
C PHE A 25 4.45 16.10 5.44
N ARG A 26 5.39 16.45 4.55
CA ARG A 26 5.19 17.54 3.61
C ARG A 26 4.51 16.96 2.36
N PRO A 27 3.29 17.39 2.00
CA PRO A 27 2.65 16.91 0.78
C PRO A 27 3.51 17.20 -0.45
N THR A 28 3.57 16.25 -1.36
CA THR A 28 4.28 16.36 -2.64
C THR A 28 3.45 15.75 -3.75
N PHE A 29 3.72 16.17 -4.99
CA PHE A 29 3.14 15.52 -6.16
C PHE A 29 3.68 14.08 -6.28
N ILE A 30 2.78 13.11 -6.44
CA ILE A 30 3.08 11.69 -6.61
C ILE A 30 2.33 11.12 -7.84
N HIS A 31 2.72 9.95 -8.31
CA HIS A 31 1.98 9.20 -9.33
C HIS A 31 0.70 8.57 -8.75
N GLY A 32 0.76 8.11 -7.51
CA GLY A 32 -0.38 7.50 -6.78
C GLY A 32 -0.61 6.02 -7.08
N ASP A 33 -0.12 5.54 -8.23
CA ASP A 33 -0.22 4.14 -8.67
C ASP A 33 1.08 3.67 -9.34
N LEU A 34 2.24 3.90 -8.72
CA LEU A 34 3.54 3.56 -9.34
C LEU A 34 3.94 2.09 -9.10
N GLY A 35 3.09 1.17 -9.53
CA GLY A 35 3.41 -0.26 -9.64
C GLY A 35 4.33 -0.57 -10.82
N THR A 36 4.96 -1.75 -10.82
CA THR A 36 5.86 -2.19 -11.90
C THR A 36 5.16 -2.31 -13.26
N GLU A 37 3.86 -2.53 -13.27
CA GLU A 37 2.97 -2.57 -14.42
C GLU A 37 2.85 -1.23 -15.14
N ASN A 38 3.10 -0.12 -14.43
CA ASN A 38 3.03 1.23 -14.94
C ASN A 38 4.41 1.79 -15.34
N ILE A 39 5.44 0.95 -15.34
CA ILE A 39 6.82 1.33 -15.71
C ILE A 39 7.23 0.59 -16.99
N LEU A 40 7.63 1.35 -18.01
CA LEU A 40 8.17 0.78 -19.25
C LEU A 40 9.65 0.45 -19.08
N PHE A 41 10.04 -0.75 -19.53
CA PHE A 41 11.41 -1.23 -19.49
C PHE A 41 11.85 -1.67 -20.89
N ASP A 42 12.97 -1.15 -21.36
CA ASP A 42 13.63 -1.63 -22.57
C ASP A 42 14.65 -2.73 -22.22
N PRO A 43 14.40 -3.99 -22.60
CA PRO A 43 15.30 -5.10 -22.27
C PRO A 43 16.63 -5.04 -23.05
N ALA A 44 16.68 -4.33 -24.19
CA ALA A 44 17.91 -4.24 -24.97
C ALA A 44 18.95 -3.33 -24.29
N SER A 45 18.49 -2.22 -23.69
CA SER A 45 19.36 -1.26 -22.99
C SER A 45 19.37 -1.42 -21.47
N VAL A 46 18.50 -2.26 -20.90
CA VAL A 46 18.30 -2.45 -19.45
C VAL A 46 17.98 -1.12 -18.77
N ARG A 47 17.02 -0.37 -19.33
CA ARG A 47 16.62 0.96 -18.84
C ARG A 47 15.13 1.09 -18.70
N LEU A 48 14.71 1.85 -17.70
CA LEU A 48 13.36 2.39 -17.62
C LEU A 48 13.21 3.46 -18.71
N THR A 49 12.15 3.37 -19.51
CA THR A 49 11.94 4.25 -20.68
C THR A 49 10.70 5.13 -20.58
N GLY A 50 9.82 4.87 -19.60
CA GLY A 50 8.62 5.68 -19.40
C GLY A 50 7.81 5.26 -18.18
N ILE A 51 6.88 6.12 -17.81
CA ILE A 51 5.87 5.91 -16.76
C ILE A 51 4.50 6.17 -17.39
N LEU A 52 3.52 5.32 -17.10
CA LEU A 52 2.17 5.35 -17.66
C LEU A 52 1.12 5.47 -16.57
N ASP A 53 -0.12 5.75 -16.98
CA ASP A 53 -1.34 5.69 -16.14
C ASP A 53 -1.40 6.69 -14.97
N GLY A 54 -1.30 7.98 -15.29
CA GLY A 54 -1.39 9.07 -14.31
C GLY A 54 -2.79 9.35 -13.75
N GLY A 55 -3.72 8.40 -13.80
CA GLY A 55 -5.09 8.58 -13.33
C GLY A 55 -5.21 8.87 -11.82
N TYR A 56 -4.22 8.47 -11.04
CA TYR A 56 -4.14 8.63 -9.58
C TYR A 56 -3.14 9.69 -9.13
N MET A 57 -2.62 10.51 -10.05
CA MET A 57 -1.67 11.58 -9.72
C MET A 57 -2.29 12.61 -8.76
N GLU A 58 -1.65 12.84 -7.63
CA GLU A 58 -2.16 13.76 -6.60
C GLU A 58 -1.05 14.42 -5.76
N ILE A 59 -1.43 15.42 -4.94
CA ILE A 59 -0.53 16.06 -3.96
C ILE A 59 -0.87 15.51 -2.57
N THR A 60 -0.06 14.59 -2.07
CA THR A 60 -0.32 13.87 -0.80
C THR A 60 0.99 13.41 -0.14
N ASP A 61 0.92 12.46 0.82
CA ASP A 61 2.08 11.82 1.44
C ASP A 61 2.97 11.11 0.41
N PRO A 62 4.25 11.48 0.27
CA PRO A 62 5.18 10.76 -0.60
C PRO A 62 5.37 9.28 -0.23
N ALA A 63 5.01 8.84 0.97
CA ALA A 63 5.12 7.44 1.36
C ALA A 63 4.18 6.51 0.57
N LEU A 64 3.02 7.01 0.10
CA LEU A 64 2.08 6.24 -0.72
C LEU A 64 2.73 5.72 -2.01
N GLU A 65 3.54 6.56 -2.66
CA GLU A 65 4.22 6.22 -3.92
C GLU A 65 5.07 4.94 -3.83
N PHE A 66 5.63 4.65 -2.66
CA PHE A 66 6.48 3.49 -2.43
C PHE A 66 5.69 2.24 -2.07
N ALA A 67 4.46 2.38 -1.55
CA ALA A 67 3.68 1.26 -1.04
C ALA A 67 3.46 0.19 -2.11
N HIS A 68 3.15 0.60 -3.34
CA HIS A 68 2.98 -0.30 -4.50
C HIS A 68 4.21 -1.14 -4.82
N LEU A 69 5.42 -0.57 -4.67
CA LEU A 69 6.66 -1.32 -4.86
C LEU A 69 6.83 -2.40 -3.79
N PHE A 70 6.52 -2.08 -2.52
CA PHE A 70 6.58 -3.06 -1.43
C PHE A 70 5.53 -4.16 -1.56
N MET A 71 4.31 -3.83 -2.02
CA MET A 71 3.26 -4.81 -2.30
C MET A 71 3.65 -5.76 -3.44
N HIS A 72 4.37 -5.26 -4.45
CA HIS A 72 4.90 -6.08 -5.54
C HIS A 72 6.07 -6.95 -5.08
N ASN A 73 7.08 -6.36 -4.47
CA ASN A 73 8.28 -7.03 -3.99
C ASN A 73 8.98 -6.19 -2.91
N ALA A 74 9.06 -6.72 -1.68
CA ALA A 74 9.69 -6.03 -0.56
C ALA A 74 11.16 -5.66 -0.81
N GLU A 75 11.97 -6.55 -1.41
CA GLU A 75 13.39 -6.28 -1.71
C GLU A 75 13.54 -5.12 -2.71
N LEU A 76 12.68 -5.07 -3.73
CA LEU A 76 12.63 -3.94 -4.68
C LEU A 76 12.29 -2.64 -3.95
N GLY A 77 11.27 -2.65 -3.10
CA GLY A 77 10.87 -1.50 -2.28
C GLY A 77 12.01 -0.97 -1.41
N GLU A 78 12.74 -1.87 -0.74
CA GLU A 78 13.90 -1.51 0.09
C GLU A 78 15.04 -0.91 -0.73
N GLU A 79 15.40 -1.51 -1.86
CA GLU A 79 16.47 -1.00 -2.71
C GLU A 79 16.11 0.37 -3.31
N VAL A 80 14.87 0.55 -3.79
CA VAL A 80 14.40 1.85 -4.29
C VAL A 80 14.42 2.90 -3.19
N LEU A 81 13.94 2.59 -1.99
CA LEU A 81 13.93 3.51 -0.85
C LEU A 81 15.35 3.92 -0.43
N LYS A 82 16.28 2.95 -0.40
CA LYS A 82 17.70 3.17 -0.12
C LYS A 82 18.36 4.11 -1.12
N HIS A 83 18.05 3.97 -2.41
CA HIS A 83 18.57 4.84 -3.47
C HIS A 83 17.92 6.23 -3.48
N TYR A 84 16.63 6.32 -3.16
CA TYR A 84 15.89 7.59 -3.10
C TYR A 84 16.34 8.49 -1.94
N GLY A 85 16.78 7.88 -0.83
CA GLY A 85 17.21 8.56 0.38
C GLY A 85 16.06 8.82 1.35
N MET A 86 16.20 8.32 2.59
CA MET A 86 15.13 8.37 3.60
C MET A 86 14.70 9.81 3.93
N ARG A 87 13.39 10.08 3.83
CA ARG A 87 12.77 11.37 4.15
C ARG A 87 12.21 11.37 5.59
N GLY A 88 13.11 11.40 6.58
CA GLY A 88 12.74 11.46 8.01
C GLY A 88 12.48 10.11 8.67
N SER A 89 12.42 10.10 10.00
CA SER A 89 12.45 8.87 10.82
C SER A 89 11.17 8.01 10.74
N ASN A 90 10.04 8.59 10.37
CA ASN A 90 8.74 7.90 10.29
C ASN A 90 8.33 7.50 8.86
N PHE A 91 9.13 7.79 7.82
CA PHE A 91 8.75 7.56 6.42
C PHE A 91 8.37 6.10 6.15
N LYS A 92 9.25 5.17 6.54
CA LYS A 92 9.04 3.73 6.35
C LYS A 92 7.81 3.20 7.09
N ASN A 93 7.47 3.76 8.25
CA ASN A 93 6.26 3.40 8.97
C ASN A 93 5.01 3.83 8.20
N ARG A 94 5.04 4.98 7.52
CA ARG A 94 3.93 5.42 6.67
C ARG A 94 3.82 4.57 5.39
N VAL A 95 4.94 4.16 4.80
CA VAL A 95 4.94 3.18 3.68
C VAL A 95 4.25 1.88 4.14
N GLN A 96 4.63 1.33 5.29
CA GLN A 96 3.99 0.13 5.85
C GLN A 96 2.50 0.34 6.09
N TRP A 97 2.12 1.52 6.60
CA TRP A 97 0.72 1.83 6.84
C TRP A 97 -0.11 1.74 5.55
N TYR A 98 0.39 2.30 4.45
CA TYR A 98 -0.28 2.20 3.14
C TYR A 98 -0.37 0.75 2.67
N VAL A 99 0.72 -0.03 2.80
CA VAL A 99 0.74 -1.48 2.52
C VAL A 99 -0.33 -2.23 3.32
N ASP A 100 -0.43 -1.97 4.63
CA ASP A 100 -1.37 -2.64 5.51
C ASP A 100 -2.83 -2.21 5.27
N SER A 101 -3.03 -0.98 4.78
CA SER A 101 -4.35 -0.42 4.50
C SER A 101 -4.96 -0.91 3.18
N GLU A 102 -4.16 -1.44 2.25
CA GLU A 102 -4.57 -1.77 0.88
C GLU A 102 -5.76 -2.73 0.80
N LEU A 103 -5.82 -3.69 1.72
CA LEU A 103 -6.92 -4.64 1.79
C LEU A 103 -8.30 -3.96 1.99
N PHE A 104 -8.33 -2.77 2.61
CA PHE A 104 -9.55 -1.98 2.76
C PHE A 104 -9.83 -1.18 1.49
N TYR A 105 -8.79 -0.68 0.83
CA TYR A 105 -8.90 -0.03 -0.47
C TYR A 105 -9.52 -0.99 -1.49
N ASP A 106 -9.01 -2.21 -1.63
CA ASP A 106 -9.56 -3.25 -2.51
C ASP A 106 -11.05 -3.53 -2.26
N ILE A 107 -11.44 -3.64 -0.99
CA ILE A 107 -12.85 -3.87 -0.62
C ILE A 107 -13.71 -2.67 -1.03
N MET A 108 -13.28 -1.45 -0.69
CA MET A 108 -13.98 -0.21 -1.01
C MET A 108 -14.09 -0.01 -2.53
N TRP A 109 -13.01 -0.27 -3.25
CA TRP A 109 -12.93 -0.12 -4.70
C TRP A 109 -13.86 -1.13 -5.39
N GLY A 110 -13.84 -2.40 -4.94
CA GLY A 110 -14.75 -3.43 -5.44
C GLY A 110 -16.23 -3.13 -5.17
N ILE A 111 -16.56 -2.46 -4.06
CA ILE A 111 -17.92 -2.00 -3.76
C ILE A 111 -18.32 -0.83 -4.67
N SER A 112 -17.47 0.20 -4.76
CA SER A 112 -17.75 1.43 -5.53
C SER A 112 -17.91 1.19 -7.03
N HIS A 113 -17.20 0.18 -7.58
CA HIS A 113 -17.25 -0.17 -9.00
C HIS A 113 -18.12 -1.41 -9.30
N GLN A 114 -18.87 -1.91 -8.32
CA GLN A 114 -19.69 -3.13 -8.44
C GLN A 114 -18.90 -4.35 -8.95
N TRP A 115 -17.60 -4.40 -8.66
CA TRP A 115 -16.71 -5.45 -9.12
C TRP A 115 -16.54 -6.54 -8.06
N ASP A 116 -17.50 -7.47 -8.03
CA ASP A 116 -17.59 -8.52 -7.01
C ASP A 116 -16.33 -9.38 -6.88
N LYS A 117 -15.55 -9.53 -7.96
CA LYS A 117 -14.28 -10.29 -7.94
C LYS A 117 -13.26 -9.61 -7.02
N VAL A 118 -13.05 -8.30 -7.17
CA VAL A 118 -12.10 -7.51 -6.36
C VAL A 118 -12.55 -7.46 -4.91
N LYS A 119 -13.84 -7.20 -4.68
CA LYS A 119 -14.44 -7.25 -3.33
C LYS A 119 -14.21 -8.59 -2.63
N LYS A 120 -14.43 -9.72 -3.32
CA LYS A 120 -14.20 -11.06 -2.76
C LYS A 120 -12.72 -11.32 -2.48
N LEU A 121 -11.84 -10.82 -3.35
CA LEU A 121 -10.39 -10.91 -3.15
C LEU A 121 -9.97 -10.16 -1.88
N GLY A 122 -10.34 -8.89 -1.75
CA GLY A 122 -10.03 -8.08 -0.57
C GLY A 122 -10.58 -8.69 0.73
N LEU A 123 -11.82 -9.17 0.74
CA LEU A 123 -12.40 -9.88 1.90
C LEU A 123 -11.65 -11.17 2.27
N SER A 124 -11.16 -11.91 1.27
CA SER A 124 -10.37 -13.12 1.49
C SER A 124 -9.00 -12.79 2.09
N GLN A 125 -8.32 -11.76 1.55
CA GLN A 125 -7.04 -11.29 2.07
C GLN A 125 -7.16 -10.77 3.51
N LEU A 126 -8.15 -9.90 3.79
CA LEU A 126 -8.44 -9.42 5.14
C LEU A 126 -8.69 -10.58 6.11
N SER A 127 -9.50 -11.56 5.72
CA SER A 127 -9.78 -12.75 6.54
C SER A 127 -8.51 -13.55 6.85
N LYS A 128 -7.61 -13.69 5.88
CA LYS A 128 -6.32 -14.37 6.05
C LYS A 128 -5.42 -13.58 7.03
N THR A 129 -5.25 -12.28 6.81
CA THR A 129 -4.42 -11.39 7.63
C THR A 129 -4.88 -11.39 9.10
N LEU A 130 -6.19 -11.27 9.35
CA LEU A 130 -6.75 -11.27 10.71
C LEU A 130 -6.68 -12.64 11.43
N LYS A 131 -6.45 -13.73 10.70
CA LYS A 131 -6.28 -15.08 11.28
C LYS A 131 -4.83 -15.40 11.60
N THR A 132 -3.89 -14.90 10.79
CA THR A 132 -2.44 -15.11 10.98
C THR A 132 -1.83 -14.17 12.00
N SER A 133 -2.46 -13.01 12.23
CA SER A 133 -1.97 -11.99 13.16
C SER A 133 -2.29 -12.36 14.61
N THR A 134 -1.42 -13.12 15.28
CA THR A 134 -1.36 -13.19 16.75
C THR A 134 -0.40 -12.16 17.35
N HIS A 135 0.53 -11.61 16.57
CA HIS A 135 1.32 -10.39 16.81
C HIS A 135 2.06 -10.11 15.50
N VAL A 136 2.00 -8.89 14.93
CA VAL A 136 2.71 -8.58 13.68
C VAL A 136 3.75 -7.49 13.93
N ASN A 137 5.01 -7.87 13.76
CA ASN A 137 6.13 -6.97 13.53
C ASN A 137 6.22 -6.67 12.02
N SER A 138 6.57 -5.42 11.73
CA SER A 138 6.86 -4.80 10.43
C SER A 138 7.79 -5.59 9.49
N PHE A 139 7.57 -5.43 8.17
CA PHE A 139 8.33 -5.93 7.02
C PHE A 139 9.03 -7.29 7.20
N ARG A 140 8.35 -8.35 6.73
CA ARG A 140 9.01 -9.61 6.34
C ARG A 140 9.38 -9.57 4.87
#